data_AF-A0A835X4Z3-F1
#
_entry.id   AF-A0A835X4Z3-F1
#
_cell.length_a   1.000
_cell.length_b   1.000
_cell.length_c   1.000
_cell.angle_alpha   90.00
_cell.angle_beta   90.00
_cell.angle_gamma   90.00
#
_symmetry.space_group_name_H-M   'P 1'
#
loop_
_entity.id
_entity.type
_entity.pdbx_description
1 polymer ?
#
loop_
_entity_poly.entity_id
_entity_poly.type
_entity_poly.pdbx_seq_one_letter_code
_entity_poly.pdbx_strand_id
1 'polypeptide(L)'
;MHEQIAQSTTVDEISKTYLRNLGEQFGSSVKLTEDFAVEWVCIPHFYHTPFYCYAYSFGNLLSLSLFQRYKKEGRDFVPSYIEILAAGGSKKPETLLAEFGMDITSTKFWQDGFDYINDQVKALSALN
;
A
#
# COMPACT_ATOMS: atom_id res chain seq x y z
N MET A 1 0.65 -7.92 -16.09
CA MET A 1 0.77 -9.38 -15.86
C MET A 1 -0.54 -10.12 -16.03
N HIS A 2 -1.57 -9.96 -15.18
CA HIS A 2 -2.86 -10.67 -15.36
C HIS A 2 -3.46 -10.48 -16.77
N GLU A 3 -3.51 -9.24 -17.27
CA GLU A 3 -3.96 -8.95 -18.64
C GLU A 3 -3.08 -9.58 -19.72
N GLN A 4 -1.76 -9.61 -19.51
CA GLN A 4 -0.81 -10.23 -20.45
C GLN A 4 -0.98 -11.75 -20.50
N ILE A 5 -1.24 -12.39 -19.35
CA ILE A 5 -1.54 -13.82 -19.25
C ILE A 5 -2.83 -14.13 -20.03
N ALA A 6 -3.86 -13.29 -19.90
CA ALA A 6 -5.11 -13.43 -20.66
C ALA A 6 -4.90 -13.33 -22.18
N GLN A 7 -3.81 -12.68 -22.62
CA GLN A 7 -3.43 -12.52 -24.03
C GLN A 7 -2.41 -13.58 -24.50
N SER A 8 -2.22 -14.68 -23.76
CA SER A 8 -1.30 -15.78 -24.10
C SER A 8 0.18 -15.37 -24.23
N THR A 9 0.66 -14.53 -23.30
CA THR A 9 2.07 -14.13 -23.22
C THR A 9 3.02 -15.27 -22.80
N THR A 10 4.32 -15.08 -22.97
CA THR A 10 5.36 -16.04 -22.55
C THR A 10 5.93 -15.72 -21.17
N VAL A 11 6.58 -16.71 -20.54
CA VAL A 11 7.29 -16.55 -19.26
C VAL A 11 8.38 -15.47 -19.36
N ASP A 12 9.10 -15.41 -20.50
CA ASP A 12 10.15 -14.41 -20.72
C ASP A 12 9.58 -12.99 -20.73
N GLU A 13 8.42 -12.78 -21.36
CA GLU A 13 7.78 -11.46 -21.42
C GLU A 13 7.20 -11.02 -20.06
N ILE A 14 6.71 -11.97 -19.26
CA ILE A 14 6.32 -11.71 -17.87
C ILE A 14 7.55 -11.32 -17.04
N SER A 15 8.65 -12.05 -17.18
CA SER A 15 9.89 -11.81 -16.42
C SER A 15 10.51 -10.46 -16.77
N LYS A 16 10.51 -10.07 -18.05
CA LYS A 16 10.89 -8.71 -18.49
C LYS A 16 9.98 -7.64 -17.91
N THR A 17 8.68 -7.90 -17.87
CA THR A 17 7.71 -6.96 -17.27
C THR A 17 7.93 -6.80 -15.78
N TYR A 18 8.23 -7.89 -15.07
CA TYR A 18 8.56 -7.85 -13.65
C TYR A 18 9.79 -6.99 -13.38
N LEU A 19 10.89 -7.27 -14.08
CA LEU A 19 12.15 -6.54 -13.92
C LEU A 19 12.00 -5.04 -14.21
N ARG A 20 11.24 -4.69 -15.26
CA ARG A 20 10.92 -3.29 -15.56
C ARG A 20 10.17 -2.61 -14.42
N ASN A 21 9.14 -3.27 -13.87
CA ASN A 21 8.37 -2.73 -12.75
C ASN A 21 9.25 -2.52 -11.50
N LEU A 22 10.17 -3.44 -11.20
CA LEU A 22 11.13 -3.23 -10.11
C LEU A 22 12.03 -2.01 -10.38
N GLY A 23 12.46 -1.82 -11.64
CA GLY A 23 13.23 -0.65 -12.05
C GLY A 23 12.50 0.67 -11.83
N GLU A 24 11.20 0.71 -12.14
CA GLU A 24 10.34 1.87 -11.86
C GLU A 24 10.16 2.12 -10.35
N GLN A 25 10.02 1.06 -9.55
CA GLN A 25 9.81 1.15 -8.11
C GLN A 25 11.06 1.62 -7.34
N PHE A 26 12.22 1.05 -7.65
CA PHE A 26 13.45 1.34 -6.92
C PHE A 26 14.24 2.53 -7.50
N GLY A 27 13.96 2.92 -8.75
CA GLY A 27 14.69 3.96 -9.45
C GLY A 27 16.20 3.67 -9.46
N SER A 28 17.02 4.66 -9.10
CA SER A 28 18.48 4.51 -9.01
C SER A 28 18.98 4.02 -7.64
N SER A 29 18.08 3.72 -6.71
CA SER A 29 18.46 3.39 -5.32
C SER A 29 19.00 1.97 -5.16
N VAL A 30 18.64 1.07 -6.08
CA VAL A 30 19.03 -0.35 -6.06
C VAL A 30 19.54 -0.76 -7.43
N LYS A 31 20.67 -1.48 -7.47
CA LYS A 31 21.17 -2.11 -8.70
C LYS A 31 20.45 -3.44 -8.92
N LEU A 32 19.59 -3.50 -9.93
CA LEU A 32 18.89 -4.73 -10.32
C LEU A 32 19.77 -5.59 -11.24
N THR A 33 19.88 -6.88 -10.94
CA THR A 33 20.50 -7.90 -11.80
C THR A 33 19.44 -8.70 -12.55
N GLU A 34 19.86 -9.48 -13.55
CA GLU A 34 18.94 -10.32 -14.34
C GLU A 34 18.22 -11.38 -13.49
N ASP A 35 18.84 -11.82 -12.38
CA ASP A 35 18.25 -12.81 -11.47
C ASP A 35 16.91 -12.34 -10.86
N PHE A 36 16.71 -11.03 -10.72
CA PHE A 36 15.44 -10.48 -10.24
C PHE A 36 14.29 -10.69 -11.24
N ALA A 37 14.57 -10.95 -12.51
CA ALA A 37 13.52 -11.13 -13.53
C ALA A 37 12.61 -12.32 -13.24
N VAL A 38 13.09 -13.32 -12.50
CA VAL A 38 12.35 -14.56 -12.18
C VAL A 38 11.83 -14.62 -10.74
N GLU A 39 12.11 -13.60 -9.91
CA GLU A 39 11.70 -13.56 -8.50
C GLU A 39 10.18 -13.73 -8.32
N TRP A 40 9.38 -13.21 -9.25
CA TRP A 40 7.92 -13.34 -9.23
C TRP A 40 7.42 -14.79 -9.16
N VAL A 41 8.22 -15.76 -9.63
CA VAL A 41 7.89 -17.19 -9.58
C VAL A 41 7.82 -17.70 -8.15
N CYS A 42 8.60 -17.11 -7.26
CA CYS A 42 8.68 -17.51 -5.85
C CYS A 42 7.59 -16.85 -4.99
N ILE A 43 6.74 -15.97 -5.54
CA ILE A 43 5.74 -15.21 -4.79
C ILE A 43 4.38 -15.95 -4.83
N PRO A 44 3.98 -16.68 -3.76
CA PRO A 44 2.80 -17.55 -3.81
C PRO A 44 1.49 -16.79 -3.99
N HIS A 45 1.45 -15.53 -3.51
CA HIS A 45 0.28 -14.65 -3.60
C HIS A 45 -0.08 -14.28 -5.04
N PHE A 46 0.83 -14.42 -6.01
CA PHE A 46 0.50 -14.21 -7.42
C PHE A 46 -0.33 -15.36 -8.01
N TYR A 47 -0.27 -16.55 -7.41
CA TYR A 47 -0.93 -17.75 -7.92
C TYR A 47 -2.12 -18.17 -7.08
N HIS A 48 -1.96 -18.20 -5.75
CA HIS A 48 -2.96 -18.77 -4.86
C HIS A 48 -4.01 -17.75 -4.39
N THR A 49 -3.64 -16.48 -4.32
CA THR A 49 -4.49 -15.41 -3.77
C THR A 49 -4.32 -14.12 -4.60
N PRO A 50 -4.71 -14.14 -5.89
CA PRO A 50 -4.52 -13.00 -6.77
C PRO A 50 -5.17 -11.73 -6.18
N PHE A 51 -4.50 -10.60 -6.38
CA PHE A 51 -4.85 -9.26 -5.85
C PHE A 51 -4.76 -9.09 -4.32
N TYR A 52 -4.35 -10.12 -3.56
CA TYR A 52 -4.25 -9.99 -2.10
C TYR A 52 -3.13 -9.05 -1.64
N CYS A 53 -2.00 -8.97 -2.38
CA CYS A 53 -0.87 -8.13 -1.98
C CYS A 53 -1.25 -6.64 -1.81
N TYR A 54 -2.25 -6.16 -2.56
CA TYR A 54 -2.76 -4.79 -2.42
C TYR A 54 -3.31 -4.52 -1.02
N ALA A 55 -3.93 -5.52 -0.37
CA ALA A 55 -4.52 -5.37 0.96
C ALA A 55 -3.47 -5.00 2.02
N TYR A 56 -2.22 -5.46 1.87
CA TYR A 56 -1.12 -5.05 2.76
C TYR A 56 -0.80 -3.57 2.63
N SER A 57 -0.60 -3.09 1.38
CA SER A 57 -0.31 -1.67 1.12
C SER A 57 -1.47 -0.78 1.55
N PHE A 58 -2.70 -1.16 1.22
CA PHE A 58 -3.91 -0.46 1.64
C PHE A 58 -4.03 -0.40 3.17
N GLY A 59 -3.94 -1.54 3.85
CA GLY A 59 -4.08 -1.62 5.30
C GLY A 59 -3.01 -0.84 6.06
N ASN A 60 -1.76 -0.92 5.59
CA ASN A 60 -0.66 -0.15 6.17
C ASN A 60 -0.87 1.35 5.99
N LEU A 61 -1.13 1.80 4.76
CA LEU A 61 -1.32 3.23 4.50
C LEU A 61 -2.56 3.77 5.20
N LEU A 62 -3.63 2.97 5.31
CA LEU A 62 -4.84 3.35 6.04
C LEU A 62 -4.51 3.54 7.52
N SER A 63 -3.77 2.61 8.12
CA SER A 63 -3.36 2.69 9.52
C SER A 63 -2.51 3.94 9.78
N LEU A 64 -1.59 4.27 8.87
CA LEU A 64 -0.79 5.50 8.95
C LEU A 64 -1.62 6.78 8.80
N SER A 65 -2.58 6.81 7.87
CA SER A 65 -3.50 7.95 7.73
C SER A 65 -4.37 8.14 8.97
N LEU A 66 -4.90 7.06 9.57
CA LEU A 66 -5.66 7.14 10.84
C LEU A 66 -4.77 7.60 12.00
N PHE A 67 -3.53 7.14 12.06
CA PHE A 67 -2.57 7.59 13.07
C PHE A 67 -2.21 9.07 12.90
N GLN A 68 -2.02 9.53 11.66
CA GLN A 68 -1.77 10.94 11.38
C GLN A 68 -2.97 11.81 11.77
N ARG A 69 -4.19 11.31 11.60
CA ARG A 69 -5.40 11.98 12.09
C ARG A 69 -5.43 12.07 13.61
N TYR A 70 -5.11 10.98 14.31
CA TYR A 70 -4.93 10.99 15.77
C TYR A 70 -3.87 12.02 16.21
N LYS A 71 -2.75 12.17 15.49
CA LYS A 71 -1.74 13.19 15.82
C LYS A 71 -2.26 14.62 15.67
N LYS A 72 -3.21 14.87 14.76
CA LYS A 72 -3.80 16.21 14.52
C LYS A 72 -4.94 16.53 15.49
N GLU A 73 -5.83 15.56 15.72
CA GLU A 73 -7.06 15.73 16.53
C GLU A 73 -6.88 15.31 17.99
N GLY A 74 -5.81 14.57 18.30
CA GLY A 74 -5.51 14.11 19.64
C GLY A 74 -6.57 13.14 20.18
N ARG A 75 -6.94 13.33 21.45
CA ARG A 75 -7.88 12.44 22.16
C ARG A 75 -9.31 12.48 21.59
N ASP A 76 -9.67 13.54 20.88
CA ASP A 76 -11.01 13.70 20.31
C ASP A 76 -11.29 12.69 19.19
N PHE A 77 -10.25 12.15 18.56
CA PHE A 77 -10.39 11.10 17.53
C PHE A 77 -10.60 9.69 18.12
N VAL A 78 -10.26 9.47 19.39
CA VAL A 78 -10.27 8.13 20.01
C VAL A 78 -11.66 7.48 19.96
N PRO A 79 -12.78 8.17 20.30
CA PRO A 79 -14.12 7.57 20.20
C PRO A 79 -14.43 7.07 18.79
N SER A 80 -14.15 7.88 17.76
CA SER A 80 -14.36 7.50 16.36
C SER A 80 -13.53 6.28 15.96
N TYR A 81 -12.26 6.22 16.40
CA TYR A 81 -11.41 5.06 16.14
C TYR A 81 -11.96 3.77 16.77
N ILE A 82 -12.48 3.85 18.00
CA ILE A 82 -13.10 2.71 18.68
C ILE A 82 -14.36 2.26 17.95
N GLU A 83 -15.21 3.17 17.49
CA GLU A 83 -16.40 2.82 16.70
C GLU A 83 -16.05 2.13 15.38
N ILE A 84 -15.00 2.59 14.69
CA ILE A 84 -14.49 1.96 13.47
C ILE A 84 -14.06 0.52 13.75
N LEU A 85 -13.30 0.28 14.83
CA LEU A 85 -12.88 -1.06 15.21
C LEU A 85 -14.06 -1.95 15.62
N ALA A 86 -15.02 -1.40 16.36
CA ALA A 86 -16.21 -2.11 16.82
C ALA A 86 -17.12 -2.55 15.66
N ALA A 87 -17.11 -1.84 14.54
CA ALA A 87 -17.87 -2.21 13.35
C ALA A 87 -17.40 -3.52 12.72
N GLY A 88 -16.16 -3.94 12.95
CA GLY A 88 -15.58 -5.17 12.38
C GLY A 88 -15.79 -5.25 10.87
N GLY A 89 -16.35 -6.37 10.39
CA GLY A 89 -16.68 -6.58 8.97
C GLY A 89 -18.13 -6.23 8.58
N SER A 90 -18.89 -5.55 9.44
CA SER A 90 -20.32 -5.28 9.21
C SER A 90 -20.61 -4.29 8.08
N LYS A 91 -19.61 -3.45 7.74
CA LYS A 91 -19.70 -2.43 6.70
C LYS A 91 -18.47 -2.50 5.80
N LYS A 92 -18.62 -2.02 4.56
CA LYS A 92 -17.48 -1.80 3.67
C LYS A 92 -16.59 -0.69 4.25
N PRO A 93 -15.24 -0.80 4.15
CA PRO A 93 -14.33 0.22 4.67
C PRO A 93 -14.64 1.63 4.17
N GLU A 94 -14.96 1.77 2.88
CA GLU A 94 -15.34 3.06 2.27
C GLU A 94 -16.55 3.70 2.95
N THR A 95 -17.64 2.94 3.10
CA THR A 95 -18.86 3.42 3.74
C THR A 95 -18.65 3.72 5.21
N LEU A 96 -17.95 2.84 5.94
CA LEU A 96 -17.67 3.01 7.36
C LEU A 96 -16.84 4.28 7.61
N LEU A 97 -15.75 4.47 6.87
CA LEU A 97 -14.84 5.61 7.08
C LEU A 97 -15.48 6.93 6.64
N ALA A 98 -16.33 6.92 5.62
CA ALA A 98 -17.08 8.10 5.20
C ALA A 98 -18.00 8.67 6.30
N GLU A 99 -18.56 7.82 7.17
CA GLU A 99 -19.37 8.24 8.33
C GLU A 99 -18.57 9.11 9.31
N PHE A 100 -17.24 8.96 9.33
CA PHE A 100 -16.31 9.73 10.15
C PHE A 100 -15.59 10.85 9.35
N GLY A 101 -16.12 11.21 8.18
CA GLY A 101 -15.54 12.24 7.32
C GLY A 101 -14.17 11.85 6.75
N MET A 102 -13.93 10.55 6.55
CA MET A 102 -12.72 10.01 5.93
C MET A 102 -13.05 9.41 4.57
N ASP A 103 -12.78 10.16 3.52
CA ASP A 103 -12.97 9.72 2.14
C ASP A 103 -11.70 9.03 1.61
N ILE A 104 -11.72 7.69 1.63
CA ILE A 104 -10.61 6.86 1.13
C ILE A 104 -10.50 6.83 -0.40
N THR A 105 -11.42 7.43 -1.14
CA THR A 105 -11.31 7.60 -2.59
C THR A 105 -10.50 8.85 -2.96
N SER A 106 -10.31 9.76 -2.00
CA SER A 106 -9.55 10.99 -2.17
C SER A 106 -8.04 10.75 -2.03
N THR A 107 -7.25 11.25 -2.99
CA THR A 107 -5.78 11.27 -2.88
C THR A 107 -5.30 12.05 -1.66
N LYS A 108 -6.06 13.07 -1.23
CA LYS A 108 -5.77 13.88 -0.05
C LYS A 108 -5.75 13.04 1.24
N PHE A 109 -6.65 12.07 1.36
CA PHE A 109 -6.69 11.18 2.53
C PHE A 109 -5.41 10.34 2.66
N TRP A 110 -4.91 9.85 1.55
CA TRP A 110 -3.70 9.03 1.51
C TRP A 110 -2.42 9.85 1.67
N GLN A 111 -2.43 11.12 1.26
CA GLN A 111 -1.29 12.02 1.43
C GLN A 111 -0.88 12.16 2.90
N ASP A 112 -1.84 12.15 3.83
CA ASP A 112 -1.55 12.21 5.27
C ASP A 112 -0.67 11.03 5.75
N GLY A 113 -0.93 9.82 5.22
CA GLY A 113 -0.10 8.64 5.51
C GLY A 113 1.31 8.77 4.94
N PHE A 114 1.46 9.31 3.73
CA PHE A 114 2.77 9.57 3.12
C PHE A 114 3.55 10.66 3.85
N ASP A 115 2.88 11.72 4.30
CA ASP A 115 3.49 12.80 5.06
C ASP A 115 4.09 12.28 6.37
N TYR A 116 3.39 11.36 7.05
CA TYR A 116 3.93 10.68 8.22
C TYR A 116 5.24 9.93 7.91
N ILE A 117 5.27 9.13 6.84
CA ILE A 117 6.47 8.39 6.42
C ILE A 117 7.62 9.37 6.13
N ASN A 118 7.34 10.44 5.38
CA ASN A 118 8.31 11.47 5.04
C ASN A 118 8.90 12.13 6.29
N ASP A 119 8.09 12.43 7.30
CA ASP A 119 8.55 12.98 8.57
C ASP A 119 9.48 12.00 9.31
N GLN A 120 9.16 10.70 9.31
CA GLN A 120 10.05 9.69 9.90
C GLN A 120 11.40 9.61 9.16
N VAL A 121 11.38 9.63 7.82
CA VAL A 121 12.60 9.62 7.00
C VAL A 121 13.47 10.86 7.26
N LYS A 122 12.85 12.05 7.36
CA LYS A 122 13.56 13.30 7.69
C LYS A 122 14.18 13.24 9.08
N ALA A 123 13.44 12.75 10.07
CA ALA A 123 13.93 12.62 11.43
C ALA A 123 15.17 11.70 11.50
N LEU A 124 15.12 10.55 10.81
CA LEU A 124 16.25 9.62 10.74
C LEU A 124 17.44 10.22 9.98
N SER A 125 17.20 10.91 8.86
CA SER A 125 18.26 11.54 8.07
C SER A 125 19.02 12.63 8.83
N ALA A 126 18.37 13.29 9.81
CA ALA A 126 19.00 14.33 10.63
C ALA A 126 19.91 13.78 11.74
N LEU A 127 19.93 12.46 11.97
CA LEU A 127 20.80 11.80 12.96
C LEU A 127 22.18 11.44 12.40
N ASN A 128 22.38 11.60 11.09
CA ASN A 128 23.62 11.28 10.37
C ASN A 128 24.38 12.54 9.96
#